data_AF-A0AAV9CUE0-F1
#
_entry.id   AF-A0AAV9CUE0-F1
#
_cell.length_a   1.000
_cell.length_b   1.000
_cell.length_c   1.000
_cell.angle_alpha   90.00
_cell.angle_beta   90.00
_cell.angle_gamma   90.00
#
_symmetry.space_group_name_H-M   'P 1'
#
loop_
_entity.id
_entity.type
_entity.pdbx_description
1 polymer ?
#
loop_
_entity_poly.entity_id
_entity_poly.type
_entity_poly.pdbx_seq_one_letter_code
_entity_poly.pdbx_strand_id
1 'polypeptide(L)'
;MDGGGGSSNQGRNSRFRGPRNPSRSSRSDLRPSLPGNSDRRRPPSTVAEDSAVEDRGGPFIGTCPDMCPAKERAQRERLRDLSVFERLNGNPGKTSSNLAVKKFCRTIFASEMAVADIRPLPVLQDTLRYLFRLLETSGYQFEMVHDFIFDRMRSIRQDLSLQHIVNDQAIQMYEEMETETESLCKACGLEICVDETGNKFLPTKQTGFSLPQGFQNYSFQGFDRFERSKDLLNKLIPEPDFLDEKIGG
;
A
#
# COMPACT_ATOMS: atom_id res chain seq x y z
N MET A 1 -1.99 -77.31 7.31
CA MET A 1 -3.41 -77.67 7.43
C MET A 1 -4.11 -76.39 7.88
N ASP A 2 -4.87 -75.63 7.11
CA ASP A 2 -5.33 -75.59 5.71
C ASP A 2 -5.69 -74.11 5.44
N GLY A 3 -5.40 -73.53 4.27
CA GLY A 3 -6.39 -73.25 3.20
C GLY A 3 -7.35 -72.08 3.57
N GLY A 4 -7.61 -71.02 2.80
CA GLY A 4 -7.47 -70.71 1.38
C GLY A 4 -8.64 -69.76 0.97
N GLY A 5 -8.38 -68.82 0.05
CA GLY A 5 -9.40 -67.98 -0.64
C GLY A 5 -9.42 -66.50 -0.19
N GLY A 6 -9.44 -65.46 -1.02
CA GLY A 6 -9.54 -65.34 -2.47
C GLY A 6 -10.28 -64.04 -2.84
N SER A 7 -9.64 -63.19 -3.66
CA SER A 7 -10.20 -62.11 -4.52
C SER A 7 -10.76 -60.81 -3.91
N SER A 8 -10.21 -59.66 -4.33
CA SER A 8 -10.76 -58.84 -5.44
C SER A 8 -10.16 -57.43 -5.47
N ASN A 9 -9.53 -57.12 -6.60
CA ASN A 9 -8.96 -55.84 -6.98
C ASN A 9 -10.07 -54.90 -7.52
N GLN A 10 -10.06 -53.61 -7.19
CA GLN A 10 -10.67 -52.56 -8.02
C GLN A 10 -10.20 -51.16 -7.59
N GLY A 11 -9.30 -50.60 -8.42
CA GLY A 11 -8.85 -49.22 -8.33
C GLY A 11 -9.96 -48.24 -8.70
N ARG A 12 -9.97 -47.09 -8.01
CA ARG A 12 -10.82 -45.95 -8.35
C ARG A 12 -9.95 -44.78 -8.80
N ASN A 13 -9.91 -44.59 -10.11
CA ASN A 13 -9.52 -43.34 -10.78
C ASN A 13 -10.59 -42.28 -10.50
N SER A 14 -10.28 -41.23 -9.76
CA SER A 14 -11.11 -40.01 -9.73
C SER A 14 -10.36 -38.85 -10.39
N ARG A 15 -10.76 -38.56 -11.63
CA ARG A 15 -10.27 -37.47 -12.46
C ARG A 15 -10.71 -36.12 -11.90
N PHE A 16 -9.76 -35.18 -11.87
CA PHE A 16 -9.94 -33.74 -11.71
C PHE A 16 -11.07 -33.18 -12.59
N ARG A 17 -11.94 -32.32 -12.02
CA ARG A 17 -12.77 -31.37 -12.76
C ARG A 17 -12.70 -30.01 -12.07
N GLY A 18 -12.12 -29.02 -12.76
CA GLY A 18 -12.08 -27.62 -12.33
C GLY A 18 -13.43 -26.90 -12.50
N PRO A 19 -13.59 -25.70 -11.91
CA PRO A 19 -14.84 -24.95 -11.98
C PRO A 19 -14.95 -24.17 -13.31
N ARG A 20 -16.11 -24.30 -13.98
CA ARG A 20 -16.49 -23.53 -15.17
C ARG A 20 -17.29 -22.27 -14.78
N ASN A 21 -16.90 -21.13 -15.36
CA ASN A 21 -17.65 -19.86 -15.35
C ASN A 21 -19.02 -20.00 -16.06
N PRO A 22 -20.09 -19.35 -15.56
CA PRO A 22 -21.32 -19.17 -16.34
C PRO A 22 -21.28 -17.87 -17.14
N SER A 23 -21.45 -18.03 -18.46
CA SER A 23 -21.62 -16.96 -19.45
C SER A 23 -23.01 -16.32 -19.40
N ARG A 24 -23.02 -15.03 -19.73
CA ARG A 24 -24.15 -14.16 -20.07
C ARG A 24 -25.21 -14.85 -20.95
N SER A 25 -26.49 -14.60 -20.66
CA SER A 25 -27.58 -14.79 -21.62
C SER A 25 -28.57 -13.64 -21.53
N SER A 26 -28.60 -12.86 -22.60
CA SER A 26 -29.55 -11.82 -22.97
C SER A 26 -30.96 -12.40 -23.08
N ARG A 27 -31.97 -11.76 -22.48
CA ARG A 27 -33.38 -11.95 -22.85
C ARG A 27 -34.11 -10.61 -22.86
N SER A 28 -34.70 -10.36 -24.01
CA SER A 28 -35.45 -9.22 -24.49
C SER A 28 -36.85 -9.12 -23.85
N ASP A 29 -37.28 -7.87 -23.77
CA ASP A 29 -38.64 -7.31 -23.96
C ASP A 29 -39.82 -7.97 -23.26
N LEU A 30 -40.52 -7.15 -22.45
CA LEU A 30 -41.96 -6.86 -22.57
C LEU A 30 -42.30 -5.70 -21.63
N ARG A 31 -42.71 -4.55 -22.20
CA ARG A 31 -43.15 -3.33 -21.49
C ARG A 31 -44.65 -3.14 -21.74
N PRO A 32 -45.49 -2.93 -20.72
CA PRO A 32 -46.85 -2.44 -20.91
C PRO A 32 -46.90 -0.90 -20.93
N SER A 33 -47.69 -0.35 -21.86
CA SER A 33 -47.95 1.06 -22.11
C SER A 33 -49.26 1.52 -21.47
N LEU A 34 -49.31 2.74 -20.90
CA LEU A 34 -50.51 3.54 -20.62
C LEU A 34 -50.15 5.04 -20.45
N PRO A 35 -51.11 5.99 -20.54
CA PRO A 35 -51.13 7.03 -21.57
C PRO A 35 -50.67 8.42 -21.10
N GLY A 36 -50.44 9.30 -22.08
CA GLY A 36 -49.85 10.62 -21.91
C GLY A 36 -50.76 11.71 -21.37
N ASN A 37 -50.13 12.83 -20.99
CA ASN A 37 -50.78 14.13 -21.02
C ASN A 37 -49.76 15.28 -21.16
N SER A 38 -50.01 16.13 -22.16
CA SER A 38 -49.76 17.57 -22.31
C SER A 38 -48.42 18.22 -21.89
N ASP A 39 -47.69 18.64 -22.93
CA ASP A 39 -47.07 19.95 -23.13
C ASP A 39 -47.10 20.96 -21.96
N ARG A 40 -45.92 21.25 -21.41
CA ARG A 40 -45.56 22.60 -20.94
C ARG A 40 -44.11 22.93 -21.32
N ARG A 41 -43.95 23.64 -22.44
CA ARG A 41 -42.75 24.40 -22.76
C ARG A 41 -42.48 25.43 -21.65
N ARG A 42 -41.23 25.53 -21.17
CA ARG A 42 -40.74 26.65 -20.37
C ARG A 42 -39.44 27.18 -21.02
N PRO A 43 -39.28 28.50 -21.21
CA PRO A 43 -38.33 29.09 -22.16
C PRO A 43 -36.90 29.20 -21.60
N PRO A 44 -35.89 29.49 -22.46
CA PRO A 44 -34.51 29.69 -22.04
C PRO A 44 -34.30 31.13 -21.57
N SER A 45 -33.70 31.32 -20.40
CA SER A 45 -33.22 32.63 -19.94
C SER A 45 -31.91 32.42 -19.19
N THR A 46 -30.80 32.78 -19.84
CA THR A 46 -29.96 33.96 -19.54
C THR A 46 -28.85 33.65 -18.53
N VAL A 47 -27.64 33.61 -19.09
CA VAL A 47 -26.37 34.07 -18.53
C VAL A 47 -26.42 34.62 -17.10
N ALA A 48 -25.74 33.93 -16.18
CA ALA A 48 -25.17 34.49 -14.96
C ALA A 48 -23.92 33.64 -14.66
N GLU A 49 -22.78 34.15 -15.11
CA GLU A 49 -21.71 34.66 -14.26
C GLU A 49 -20.78 33.53 -13.80
N ASP A 50 -19.71 33.44 -14.57
CA ASP A 50 -18.46 32.73 -14.28
C ASP A 50 -18.01 33.05 -12.86
N SER A 51 -18.30 32.12 -11.94
CA SER A 51 -17.78 32.18 -10.59
C SER A 51 -16.32 31.77 -10.70
N ALA A 52 -15.46 32.79 -10.65
CA ALA A 52 -14.02 32.67 -10.52
C ALA A 52 -13.70 31.47 -9.62
N VAL A 53 -13.17 30.41 -10.24
CA VAL A 53 -12.48 29.37 -9.52
C VAL A 53 -11.28 30.07 -8.91
N GLU A 54 -11.38 30.43 -7.63
CA GLU A 54 -10.19 30.74 -6.85
C GLU A 54 -9.29 29.51 -6.98
N ASP A 55 -8.26 29.66 -7.80
CA ASP A 55 -7.06 28.85 -7.74
C ASP A 55 -6.57 28.94 -6.30
N ARG A 56 -7.03 28.02 -5.45
CA ARG A 56 -6.41 27.73 -4.16
C ARG A 56 -5.08 27.02 -4.45
N GLY A 57 -4.24 27.64 -5.29
CA GLY A 57 -2.94 27.19 -5.76
C GLY A 57 -1.85 27.33 -4.70
N GLY A 58 -2.22 27.13 -3.43
CA GLY A 58 -1.25 26.80 -2.41
C GLY A 58 -0.82 25.34 -2.59
N PRO A 59 0.43 25.00 -2.25
CA PRO A 59 0.87 23.61 -2.33
C PRO A 59 -0.03 22.75 -1.45
N PHE A 60 -0.63 21.72 -2.05
CA PHE A 60 -1.51 20.77 -1.38
C PHE A 60 -0.67 19.85 -0.49
N ILE A 61 -0.30 20.34 0.69
CA ILE A 61 0.57 19.66 1.65
C ILE A 61 -0.29 18.96 2.71
N GLY A 62 -0.04 17.67 2.91
CA GLY A 62 -0.68 16.88 3.94
C GLY A 62 -0.30 17.34 5.35
N THR A 63 -1.22 17.19 6.30
CA THR A 63 -1.05 17.63 7.70
C THR A 63 -1.29 16.52 8.72
N CYS A 64 -1.48 15.27 8.26
CA CYS A 64 -1.61 14.13 9.17
C CYS A 64 -0.31 13.93 9.97
N PRO A 65 -0.30 14.06 11.30
CA PRO A 65 0.92 13.93 12.11
C PRO A 65 1.33 12.47 12.33
N ASP A 66 0.44 11.52 12.03
CA ASP A 66 0.60 10.10 12.36
C ASP A 66 0.79 9.23 11.11
N MET A 67 1.28 8.00 11.29
CA MET A 67 1.40 7.00 10.21
C MET A 67 0.05 6.60 9.59
N CYS A 68 -1.06 6.86 10.28
CA CYS A 68 -2.44 6.65 9.82
C CYS A 68 -3.35 7.79 10.32
N PRO A 69 -4.12 8.47 9.44
CA PRO A 69 -5.06 9.53 9.83
C PRO A 69 -6.07 9.07 10.89
N ALA A 70 -6.40 9.94 11.84
CA ALA A 70 -7.32 9.60 12.94
C ALA A 70 -8.71 9.15 12.45
N LYS A 71 -9.22 9.78 11.38
CA LYS A 71 -10.49 9.41 10.73
C LYS A 71 -10.45 7.98 10.20
N GLU A 72 -9.39 7.63 9.49
CA GLU A 72 -9.19 6.25 8.98
C GLU A 72 -9.04 5.26 10.15
N ARG A 73 -8.23 5.57 11.17
CA ARG A 73 -8.07 4.70 12.35
C ARG A 73 -9.41 4.38 13.01
N ALA A 74 -10.21 5.40 13.31
CA ALA A 74 -11.51 5.23 13.94
C ALA A 74 -12.48 4.41 13.07
N GLN A 75 -12.47 4.64 11.75
CA GLN A 75 -13.25 3.85 10.81
C GLN A 75 -12.83 2.38 10.82
N ARG A 76 -11.52 2.10 10.81
CA ARG A 76 -10.99 0.73 10.79
C ARG A 76 -11.20 0.00 12.11
N GLU A 77 -11.16 0.69 13.25
CA GLU A 77 -11.58 0.13 14.55
C GLU A 77 -13.06 -0.27 14.53
N ARG A 78 -13.94 0.63 14.06
CA ARG A 78 -15.39 0.37 13.95
C ARG A 78 -15.70 -0.82 13.04
N LEU A 79 -15.02 -0.92 11.91
CA LEU A 79 -15.21 -1.99 10.92
C LEU A 79 -14.42 -3.27 11.25
N ARG A 80 -13.60 -3.27 12.30
CA ARG A 80 -12.66 -4.35 12.65
C ARG A 80 -11.73 -4.75 11.50
N ASP A 81 -11.31 -3.75 10.73
CA ASP A 81 -10.44 -3.88 9.57
C ASP A 81 -8.97 -3.56 9.92
N LEU A 82 -8.52 -4.09 11.06
CA LEU A 82 -7.14 -3.95 11.56
C LEU A 82 -6.32 -5.21 11.27
N SER A 83 -5.16 -5.02 10.65
CA SER A 83 -4.15 -6.07 10.48
C SER A 83 -3.65 -6.54 11.85
N VAL A 84 -3.14 -7.76 11.94
CA VAL A 84 -2.53 -8.29 13.18
C VAL A 84 -1.42 -7.38 13.73
N PHE A 85 -0.69 -6.69 12.85
CA PHE A 85 0.38 -5.75 13.21
C PHE A 85 -0.12 -4.41 13.78
N GLU A 86 -1.41 -4.10 13.61
CA GLU A 86 -2.00 -2.82 14.02
C GLU A 86 -2.82 -2.96 15.31
N ARG A 87 -2.99 -4.18 15.83
CA ARG A 87 -3.91 -4.47 16.95
C ARG A 87 -3.24 -4.19 18.29
N LEU A 88 -3.86 -3.31 19.07
CA LEU A 88 -3.46 -3.08 20.45
C LEU A 88 -3.82 -4.30 21.29
N ASN A 89 -2.81 -4.95 21.89
CA ASN A 89 -2.95 -6.17 22.69
C ASN A 89 -3.71 -7.30 21.93
N GLY A 90 -3.54 -7.39 20.61
CA GLY A 90 -4.20 -8.39 19.77
C GLY A 90 -5.70 -8.17 19.53
N ASN A 91 -6.30 -7.09 20.04
CA ASN A 91 -7.72 -6.81 19.88
C ASN A 91 -8.06 -6.36 18.44
N PRO A 92 -8.95 -7.06 17.70
CA PRO A 92 -9.29 -6.71 16.31
C PRO A 92 -10.02 -5.37 16.12
N GLY A 93 -10.53 -4.76 17.19
CA GLY A 93 -11.27 -3.49 17.16
C GLY A 93 -10.58 -2.36 17.93
N LYS A 94 -9.31 -2.51 18.32
CA LYS A 94 -8.53 -1.45 18.97
C LYS A 94 -7.15 -1.33 18.37
N THR A 95 -6.73 -0.10 18.09
CA THR A 95 -5.39 0.24 17.64
C THR A 95 -4.81 1.39 18.47
N SER A 96 -3.62 1.86 18.10
CA SER A 96 -3.03 3.10 18.60
C SER A 96 -2.39 3.87 17.45
N SER A 97 -2.13 5.16 17.63
CA SER A 97 -1.44 6.00 16.63
C SER A 97 -0.07 5.45 16.23
N ASN A 98 0.61 4.77 17.16
CA ASN A 98 1.94 4.20 16.96
C ASN A 98 1.93 2.84 16.23
N LEU A 99 0.76 2.22 16.06
CA LEU A 99 0.62 0.90 15.41
C LEU A 99 -0.06 1.00 14.04
N ALA A 100 -1.08 1.84 13.92
CA ALA A 100 -1.87 1.95 12.71
C ALA A 100 -1.08 2.61 11.57
N VAL A 101 -1.13 2.00 10.38
CA VAL A 101 -0.53 2.57 9.16
C VAL A 101 -1.61 2.74 8.12
N LYS A 102 -1.64 3.89 7.44
CA LYS A 102 -2.61 4.25 6.39
C LYS A 102 -2.70 3.15 5.33
N LYS A 103 -3.89 2.60 5.08
CA LYS A 103 -4.13 1.65 3.98
C LYS A 103 -4.01 2.33 2.62
N PHE A 104 -3.68 1.56 1.59
CA PHE A 104 -3.76 2.07 0.22
C PHE A 104 -5.22 2.25 -0.21
N CYS A 105 -5.57 3.42 -0.71
CA CYS A 105 -6.91 3.70 -1.20
C CYS A 105 -6.98 3.48 -2.71
N ARG A 106 -7.75 2.50 -3.19
CA ARG A 106 -7.83 2.20 -4.64
C ARG A 106 -8.50 3.33 -5.45
N THR A 107 -9.43 4.04 -4.82
CA THR A 107 -10.22 5.07 -5.48
C THR A 107 -10.11 6.35 -4.67
N ILE A 108 -9.47 7.36 -5.25
CA ILE A 108 -9.33 8.66 -4.63
C ILE A 108 -10.43 9.57 -5.17
N PHE A 109 -11.24 10.10 -4.27
CA PHE A 109 -12.15 11.18 -4.58
C PHE A 109 -11.54 12.47 -4.04
N ALA A 110 -10.85 13.22 -4.91
CA ALA A 110 -10.12 14.43 -4.53
C ALA A 110 -11.03 15.46 -3.81
N SER A 111 -12.32 15.48 -4.15
CA SER A 111 -13.34 16.32 -3.50
C SER A 111 -13.62 15.99 -2.04
N GLU A 112 -13.27 14.78 -1.58
CA GLU A 112 -13.57 14.29 -0.22
C GLU A 112 -12.33 14.18 0.68
N MET A 113 -11.13 14.40 0.12
CA MET A 113 -9.87 14.31 0.87
C MET A 113 -9.53 15.64 1.53
N ALA A 114 -9.48 15.63 2.86
CA ALA A 114 -8.92 16.73 3.61
C ALA A 114 -7.38 16.63 3.63
N VAL A 115 -6.68 17.76 3.74
CA VAL A 115 -5.22 17.75 3.96
C VAL A 115 -4.82 16.99 5.24
N ALA A 116 -5.72 16.89 6.22
CA ALA A 116 -5.52 16.09 7.44
C ALA A 116 -5.57 14.57 7.20
N ASP A 117 -6.07 14.12 6.03
CA ASP A 117 -6.08 12.71 5.64
C ASP A 117 -4.79 12.29 4.89
N ILE A 118 -3.86 13.23 4.65
CA ILE A 118 -2.63 13.02 3.88
C ILE A 118 -1.42 13.26 4.78
N ARG A 119 -0.44 12.36 4.73
CA ARG A 119 0.79 12.46 5.54
C ARG A 119 1.82 13.36 4.85
N PRO A 120 2.44 14.33 5.55
CA PRO A 120 3.55 15.10 5.02
C PRO A 120 4.82 14.24 4.88
N LEU A 121 5.78 14.74 4.10
CA LEU A 121 7.03 14.02 3.80
C LEU A 121 7.77 13.44 5.03
N PRO A 122 7.96 14.17 6.15
CA PRO A 122 8.64 13.60 7.32
C PRO A 122 7.92 12.37 7.89
N VAL A 123 6.59 12.42 7.96
CA VAL A 123 5.76 11.32 8.46
C VAL A 123 5.80 10.13 7.49
N LEU A 124 5.87 10.39 6.18
CA LEU A 124 6.02 9.33 5.18
C LEU A 124 7.37 8.60 5.31
N GLN A 125 8.46 9.33 5.55
CA GLN A 125 9.80 8.75 5.81
C GLN A 125 9.81 7.91 7.09
N ASP A 126 9.23 8.42 8.17
CA ASP A 126 9.15 7.70 9.44
C ASP A 126 8.26 6.45 9.33
N THR A 127 7.18 6.54 8.57
CA THR A 127 6.33 5.39 8.27
C THR A 127 7.11 4.32 7.50
N LEU A 128 7.85 4.70 6.46
CA LEU A 128 8.65 3.75 5.68
C LEU A 128 9.66 3.02 6.57
N ARG A 129 10.36 3.76 7.44
CA ARG A 129 11.30 3.18 8.42
C ARG A 129 10.62 2.25 9.41
N TYR A 130 9.42 2.57 9.86
CA TYR A 130 8.62 1.67 10.70
C TYR A 130 8.29 0.36 9.98
N LEU A 131 7.88 0.43 8.71
CA LEU A 131 7.58 -0.75 7.90
C LEU A 131 8.80 -1.65 7.72
N PHE A 132 9.98 -1.10 7.44
CA PHE A 132 11.21 -1.91 7.31
C PHE A 132 11.63 -2.58 8.61
N ARG A 133 11.54 -1.88 9.76
CA ARG A 133 11.78 -2.53 11.06
C ARG A 133 10.79 -3.67 11.33
N LEU A 134 9.54 -3.52 10.92
CA LEU A 134 8.55 -4.59 11.05
C LEU A 134 8.92 -5.80 10.18
N LEU A 135 9.44 -5.57 8.97
CA LEU A 135 9.93 -6.64 8.09
C LEU A 135 11.05 -7.44 8.76
N GLU A 136 12.04 -6.77 9.36
CA GLU A 136 13.20 -7.39 10.02
C GLU A 136 12.84 -8.14 11.31
N THR A 137 11.92 -7.58 12.11
CA THR A 137 11.64 -8.08 13.47
C THR A 137 10.45 -9.01 13.55
N SER A 138 9.67 -9.16 12.47
CA SER A 138 8.45 -9.95 12.50
C SER A 138 8.74 -11.46 12.57
N GLY A 139 8.19 -12.12 13.60
CA GLY A 139 8.10 -13.58 13.69
C GLY A 139 6.91 -14.18 12.94
N TYR A 140 6.27 -13.42 12.05
CA TYR A 140 5.06 -13.82 11.34
C TYR A 140 5.38 -14.51 10.01
N GLN A 141 4.39 -15.23 9.47
CA GLN A 141 4.52 -15.83 8.14
C GLN A 141 4.75 -14.77 7.07
N PHE A 142 5.55 -15.15 6.07
CA PHE A 142 5.96 -14.30 4.96
C PHE A 142 4.81 -13.55 4.32
N GLU A 143 3.74 -14.26 3.96
CA GLU A 143 2.60 -13.71 3.24
C GLU A 143 1.90 -12.60 4.03
N MET A 144 1.73 -12.81 5.34
CA MET A 144 1.07 -11.82 6.20
C MET A 144 1.86 -10.52 6.26
N VAL A 145 3.16 -10.62 6.46
CA VAL A 145 4.05 -9.45 6.55
C VAL A 145 4.12 -8.75 5.20
N HIS A 146 4.36 -9.51 4.14
CA HIS A 146 4.44 -8.97 2.79
C HIS A 146 3.17 -8.24 2.37
N ASP A 147 2.00 -8.86 2.52
CA ASP A 147 0.72 -8.26 2.12
C ASP A 147 0.46 -6.94 2.87
N PHE A 148 0.82 -6.90 4.15
CA PHE A 148 0.73 -5.68 4.94
C PHE A 148 1.71 -4.62 4.45
N ILE A 149 3.00 -4.92 4.41
CA ILE A 149 4.06 -3.96 4.07
C ILE A 149 3.84 -3.40 2.66
N PHE A 150 3.53 -4.25 1.68
CA PHE A 150 3.33 -3.84 0.30
C PHE A 150 2.12 -2.91 0.13
N ASP A 151 1.00 -3.22 0.78
CA ASP A 151 -0.16 -2.33 0.80
C ASP A 151 0.19 -0.95 1.41
N ARG A 152 0.91 -0.94 2.52
CA ARG A 152 1.30 0.32 3.19
C ARG A 152 2.33 1.12 2.39
N MET A 153 3.28 0.48 1.71
CA MET A 153 4.19 1.16 0.78
C MET A 153 3.43 1.76 -0.41
N ARG A 154 2.38 1.10 -0.92
CA ARG A 154 1.50 1.69 -1.95
C ARG A 154 0.76 2.93 -1.44
N SER A 155 0.33 2.92 -0.17
CA SER A 155 -0.26 4.10 0.47
C SER A 155 0.74 5.26 0.60
N ILE A 156 2.02 4.98 0.91
CA ILE A 156 3.07 5.99 0.96
C ILE A 156 3.28 6.63 -0.42
N ARG A 157 3.44 5.82 -1.47
CA ARG A 157 3.57 6.29 -2.85
C ARG A 157 2.36 7.12 -3.28
N GLN A 158 1.16 6.71 -2.89
CA GLN A 158 -0.06 7.46 -3.14
C GLN A 158 -0.02 8.85 -2.51
N ASP A 159 0.40 8.98 -1.25
CA ASP A 159 0.50 10.29 -0.58
C ASP A 159 1.59 11.18 -1.21
N LEU A 160 2.73 10.62 -1.63
CA LEU A 160 3.77 11.35 -2.36
C LEU A 160 3.21 11.92 -3.68
N SER A 161 2.51 11.09 -4.46
CA SER A 161 1.91 11.49 -5.73
C SER A 161 0.82 12.52 -5.57
N LEU A 162 -0.04 12.39 -4.54
CA LEU A 162 -1.12 13.35 -4.27
C LEU A 162 -0.60 14.76 -3.93
N GLN A 163 0.55 14.83 -3.27
CA GLN A 163 1.19 16.09 -2.89
C GLN A 163 2.16 16.61 -3.96
N HIS A 164 2.32 15.89 -5.08
CA HIS A 164 3.29 16.20 -6.13
C HIS A 164 4.72 16.43 -5.61
N ILE A 165 5.15 15.63 -4.62
CA ILE A 165 6.48 15.77 -4.04
C ILE A 165 7.52 15.20 -4.99
N VAL A 166 8.41 16.06 -5.48
CA VAL A 166 9.54 15.69 -6.34
C VAL A 166 10.81 16.33 -5.76
N ASN A 167 11.57 15.55 -4.99
CA ASN A 167 12.84 15.94 -4.41
C ASN A 167 13.71 14.70 -4.13
N ASP A 168 14.98 14.91 -3.78
CA ASP A 168 15.95 13.83 -3.53
C ASP A 168 15.49 12.86 -2.42
N GLN A 169 14.80 13.38 -1.42
CA GLN A 169 14.25 12.57 -0.33
C GLN A 169 13.14 11.62 -0.81
N ALA A 170 12.24 12.10 -1.66
CA ALA A 170 11.19 11.27 -2.25
C ALA A 170 11.78 10.25 -3.23
N ILE A 171 12.77 10.65 -4.04
CA ILE A 171 13.51 9.74 -4.93
C ILE A 171 14.14 8.61 -4.11
N GLN A 172 14.85 8.94 -3.02
CA GLN A 172 15.44 7.94 -2.13
C GLN A 172 14.38 6.96 -1.58
N MET A 173 13.23 7.46 -1.14
CA MET A 173 12.14 6.59 -0.66
C MET A 173 11.63 5.63 -1.75
N TYR A 174 11.50 6.10 -3.00
CA TYR A 174 11.12 5.24 -4.12
C TYR A 174 12.16 4.15 -4.35
N GLU A 175 13.44 4.52 -4.40
CA GLU A 175 14.55 3.56 -4.57
C GLU A 175 14.59 2.51 -3.46
N GLU A 176 14.37 2.90 -2.20
CA GLU A 176 14.30 1.98 -1.06
C GLU A 176 13.15 0.99 -1.23
N MET A 177 11.93 1.47 -1.50
CA MET A 177 10.77 0.60 -1.72
C MET A 177 10.93 -0.35 -2.91
N GLU A 178 11.61 0.10 -3.98
CA GLU A 178 11.90 -0.72 -5.16
C GLU A 178 12.96 -1.77 -4.86
N THR A 179 14.05 -1.39 -4.20
CA THR A 179 15.13 -2.30 -3.78
C THR A 179 14.58 -3.41 -2.90
N GLU A 180 13.65 -3.09 -2.01
CA GLU A 180 13.00 -4.09 -1.17
C GLU A 180 12.09 -5.02 -1.96
N THR A 181 11.32 -4.48 -2.90
CA THR A 181 10.49 -5.31 -3.79
C THR A 181 11.35 -6.27 -4.61
N GLU A 182 12.50 -5.80 -5.11
CA GLU A 182 13.47 -6.60 -5.86
C GLU A 182 14.11 -7.69 -4.99
N SER A 183 14.60 -7.34 -3.81
CA SER A 183 15.20 -8.28 -2.85
C SER A 183 14.21 -9.37 -2.47
N LEU A 184 12.95 -9.00 -2.28
CA LEU A 184 11.88 -9.93 -2.02
C LEU A 184 11.60 -10.88 -3.19
N CYS A 185 11.53 -10.36 -4.41
CA CYS A 185 11.32 -11.17 -5.60
C CYS A 185 12.42 -12.23 -5.73
N LYS A 186 13.68 -11.84 -5.50
CA LYS A 186 14.82 -12.78 -5.49
C LYS A 186 14.69 -13.82 -4.38
N ALA A 187 14.29 -13.41 -3.18
CA ALA A 187 14.06 -14.34 -2.06
C ALA A 187 12.96 -15.37 -2.35
N CYS A 188 11.96 -14.98 -3.15
CA CYS A 188 10.90 -15.87 -3.65
C CYS A 188 11.33 -16.75 -4.85
N GLY A 189 12.61 -16.72 -5.24
CA GLY A 189 13.13 -17.46 -6.40
C GLY A 189 12.68 -16.90 -7.75
N LEU A 190 12.22 -15.65 -7.81
CA LEU A 190 11.88 -14.99 -9.07
C LEU A 190 13.13 -14.36 -9.69
N GLU A 191 13.26 -14.53 -11.01
CA GLU A 191 14.33 -13.90 -11.78
C GLU A 191 13.89 -12.50 -12.23
N ILE A 192 14.78 -11.52 -12.07
CA ILE A 192 14.57 -10.16 -12.56
C ILE A 192 15.45 -10.00 -13.80
N CYS A 193 14.83 -9.75 -14.94
CA CYS A 193 15.52 -9.48 -16.19
C CYS A 193 15.74 -7.99 -16.37
N VAL A 194 16.77 -7.62 -17.13
CA VAL A 194 17.07 -6.24 -17.51
C VAL A 194 17.00 -6.16 -19.01
N ASP A 195 16.24 -5.18 -19.53
CA ASP A 195 16.19 -4.93 -20.97
C ASP A 195 17.45 -4.20 -21.47
N GLU A 196 17.55 -4.03 -22.79
CA GLU A 196 18.69 -3.36 -23.44
C GLU A 196 18.83 -1.88 -23.01
N THR A 197 17.77 -1.29 -22.48
CA THR A 197 17.74 0.09 -21.97
C THR A 197 18.03 0.19 -20.47
N GLY A 198 18.27 -0.94 -19.79
CA GLY A 198 18.55 -0.98 -18.36
C GLY A 198 17.32 -1.08 -17.46
N ASN A 199 16.09 -1.19 -17.99
CA ASN A 199 14.90 -1.32 -17.18
C ASN A 199 14.75 -2.75 -16.67
N LYS A 200 14.44 -2.87 -15.38
CA LYS A 200 14.19 -4.15 -14.71
C LYS A 200 12.74 -4.57 -14.92
N PHE A 201 12.52 -5.85 -15.25
CA PHE A 201 11.18 -6.42 -15.36
C PHE A 201 11.13 -7.86 -14.85
N LEU A 202 9.95 -8.28 -14.40
CA LEU A 202 9.65 -9.67 -14.07
C LEU A 202 9.02 -10.35 -15.31
N PRO A 203 9.65 -11.39 -15.88
CA PRO A 203 9.05 -12.22 -16.90
C PRO A 203 7.66 -12.75 -16.51
N THR A 204 6.71 -12.72 -17.45
CA THR A 204 5.31 -13.09 -17.21
C THR A 204 5.09 -14.59 -16.97
N LYS A 205 6.10 -15.44 -17.25
CA LYS A 205 6.03 -16.89 -17.08
C LYS A 205 7.31 -17.38 -16.41
N GLN A 206 7.26 -17.58 -15.10
CA GLN A 206 8.31 -18.20 -14.32
C GLN A 206 7.70 -19.32 -13.47
N THR A 207 8.39 -20.47 -13.42
CA THR A 207 7.95 -21.66 -12.67
C THR A 207 8.74 -21.87 -11.39
N GLY A 208 9.72 -21.02 -11.10
CA GLY A 208 10.63 -21.11 -9.95
C GLY A 208 10.13 -20.46 -8.67
N PHE A 209 8.87 -20.00 -8.63
CA PHE A 209 8.33 -19.37 -7.43
C PHE A 209 8.37 -20.34 -6.25
N SER A 210 9.05 -19.91 -5.20
CA SER A 210 9.11 -20.60 -3.93
C SER A 210 8.71 -19.63 -2.83
N LEU A 211 7.79 -20.05 -1.98
CA LEU A 211 7.46 -19.28 -0.79
C LEU A 211 8.64 -19.41 0.19
N PRO A 212 9.25 -18.30 0.66
CA PRO A 212 10.32 -18.38 1.63
C PRO A 212 9.84 -19.11 2.90
N GLN A 213 10.58 -20.12 3.36
CA GLN A 213 10.33 -20.77 4.65
C GLN A 213 10.75 -19.85 5.80
N GLY A 214 9.99 -18.79 6.03
CA GLY A 214 10.22 -17.79 7.08
C GLY A 214 11.28 -16.73 6.72
N PHE A 215 11.24 -15.60 7.43
CA PHE A 215 12.16 -14.46 7.26
C PHE A 215 13.57 -14.69 7.79
N GLN A 216 13.91 -15.89 8.29
CA GLN A 216 15.18 -16.13 9.02
C GLN A 216 16.44 -15.92 8.16
N ASN A 217 16.32 -15.82 6.84
CA ASN A 217 17.43 -15.56 5.92
C ASN A 217 17.29 -14.25 5.13
N TYR A 218 16.29 -13.41 5.41
CA TYR A 218 16.14 -12.11 4.75
C TYR A 218 17.04 -11.08 5.45
N SER A 219 18.25 -10.88 4.91
CA SER A 219 19.12 -9.78 5.31
C SER A 219 18.73 -8.54 4.53
N PHE A 220 18.00 -7.64 5.17
CA PHE A 220 17.73 -6.31 4.64
C PHE A 220 19.06 -5.57 4.44
N GLN A 221 19.39 -5.18 3.20
CA GLN A 221 20.60 -4.42 2.88
C GLN A 221 20.34 -2.90 2.80
N GLY A 222 19.08 -2.47 2.90
CA GLY A 222 18.67 -1.07 2.74
C GLY A 222 19.01 -0.15 3.94
N PHE A 223 19.12 -0.69 5.16
CA PHE A 223 19.20 0.14 6.38
C PHE A 223 20.56 0.81 6.48
N ASP A 224 21.60 0.10 6.06
CA ASP A 224 22.98 0.57 6.04
C ASP A 224 23.19 1.78 5.12
N ARG A 225 22.33 2.00 4.12
CA ARG A 225 22.40 3.18 3.26
C ARG A 225 21.76 4.40 3.92
N PHE A 226 20.69 4.19 4.70
CA PHE A 226 19.97 5.25 5.39
C PHE A 226 20.77 5.84 6.56
N GLU A 227 21.41 5.01 7.40
CA GLU A 227 22.32 5.50 8.45
C GLU A 227 23.53 6.22 7.86
N ARG A 228 24.17 5.64 6.82
CA ARG A 228 25.29 6.30 6.16
C ARG A 228 24.92 7.66 5.57
N SER A 229 23.72 7.80 5.00
CA SER A 229 23.26 9.08 4.44
C SER A 229 22.99 10.10 5.55
N LYS A 230 22.38 9.70 6.67
CA LYS A 230 22.21 10.56 7.85
C LYS A 230 23.53 10.97 8.49
N ASP A 231 24.48 10.04 8.60
CA ASP A 231 25.81 10.32 9.13
C ASP A 231 26.59 11.28 8.23
N LEU A 232 26.42 11.18 6.91
CA LEU A 232 27.01 12.11 5.96
C LEU A 232 26.35 13.50 6.03
N LEU A 233 25.02 13.56 6.18
CA LEU A 233 24.29 14.82 6.34
C LEU A 233 24.62 15.53 7.66
N ASN A 234 24.71 14.77 8.76
CA ASN A 234 25.10 15.28 10.08
C ASN A 234 26.58 15.71 10.13
N LYS A 235 27.43 15.17 9.24
CA LYS A 235 28.82 15.64 9.06
C LYS A 235 28.93 16.90 8.20
N LEU A 236 27.91 17.22 7.40
CA LEU A 236 27.87 18.39 6.51
C LEU A 236 27.21 19.61 7.16
N ILE A 237 26.51 19.44 8.28
CA ILE A 237 25.96 20.51 9.09
C ILE A 237 26.79 20.59 10.37
N PRO A 238 27.83 21.45 10.45
CA PRO A 238 28.50 21.68 11.72
C PRO A 238 27.49 22.25 12.73
N GLU A 239 27.45 21.68 13.93
CA GLU A 239 26.75 22.23 15.09
C GLU A 239 27.04 23.74 15.19
N PRO A 240 26.05 24.61 15.44
CA PRO A 240 26.33 26.01 15.65
C PRO A 240 27.23 26.15 16.87
N ASP A 241 28.46 26.66 16.64
CA ASP A 241 29.41 26.99 17.69
C ASP A 241 28.70 27.85 18.75
N PHE A 242 28.40 27.24 19.89
CA PHE A 242 27.95 27.91 21.08
C PHE A 242 29.11 28.79 21.54
N LEU A 243 29.11 30.06 21.13
CA LEU A 243 30.01 31.06 21.70
C LEU A 243 29.60 31.28 23.15
N ASP A 244 30.38 30.69 24.05
CA ASP A 244 30.44 30.99 25.47
C ASP A 244 30.83 32.46 25.64
N GLU A 245 29.83 33.35 25.79
CA GLU A 245 30.05 34.70 26.27
C GLU A 245 30.37 34.64 27.77
N LYS A 246 31.63 34.35 28.09
CA LYS A 246 32.22 34.76 29.37
C LYS A 246 32.33 36.28 29.37
N ILE A 247 31.35 36.95 29.95
CA ILE A 247 31.54 38.29 30.52
C ILE A 247 31.44 38.16 32.03
N GLY A 248 32.61 37.99 32.65
CA GLY A 248 32.83 38.39 34.02
C GLY A 248 33.39 39.82 34.02
N GLY A 249 32.71 40.71 34.75
CA GLY A 249 33.08 42.10 34.98
C GLY A 249 32.04 42.78 35.85
#